data_AF-A0A076H2I6-F1
#
_entry.id   AF-A0A076H2I6-F1
#
_cell.length_a   1.000
_cell.length_b   1.000
_cell.length_c   1.000
_cell.angle_alpha   90.00
_cell.angle_beta   90.00
_cell.angle_gamma   90.00
#
_symmetry.space_group_name_H-M   'P 1'
#
loop_
_entity.id
_entity.type
_entity.pdbx_description
1 polymer ?
#
loop_
_entity_poly.entity_id
_entity_poly.type
_entity_poly.pdbx_seq_one_letter_code
_entity_poly.pdbx_strand_id
1 'polypeptide(L)'
;MKYGLMITASATLLLMGTISKAGICQSYEAAYNVDVYVGEGMDLQSAIRSIVEEEYSDGSEQCWKSIKKEIRRMPEIFPEAYKAIYKKMPR
;
A
#
# COMPACT_ATOMS: atom_id res chain seq x y z
N MET A 1 -16.33 -15.41 -57.78
CA MET A 1 -17.34 -14.53 -57.14
C MET A 1 -17.22 -14.80 -55.64
N LYS A 2 -16.52 -13.98 -54.83
CA LYS A 2 -17.04 -12.80 -54.08
C LYS A 2 -18.41 -13.15 -53.47
N TYR A 3 -18.66 -13.22 -52.16
CA TYR A 3 -18.32 -12.40 -50.98
C TYR A 3 -18.46 -13.33 -49.74
N GLY A 4 -18.00 -13.09 -48.52
CA GLY A 4 -17.51 -11.90 -47.86
C GLY A 4 -17.20 -12.27 -46.40
N LEU A 5 -16.09 -11.71 -45.92
CA LEU A 5 -15.63 -11.67 -44.55
C LEU A 5 -16.73 -11.17 -43.59
N MET A 6 -17.03 -11.91 -42.52
CA MET A 6 -17.55 -11.33 -41.28
C MET A 6 -16.85 -11.99 -40.09
N ILE A 7 -15.68 -11.43 -39.76
CA ILE A 7 -15.10 -11.55 -38.43
C ILE A 7 -15.91 -10.60 -37.56
N THR A 8 -16.88 -11.09 -36.79
CA THR A 8 -17.51 -10.27 -35.74
C THR A 8 -16.53 -10.15 -34.58
N ALA A 9 -15.60 -9.22 -34.74
CA ALA A 9 -14.89 -8.60 -33.64
C ALA A 9 -15.88 -7.76 -32.84
N SER A 10 -16.08 -8.10 -31.57
CA SER A 10 -16.58 -7.17 -30.56
C SER A 10 -15.95 -7.53 -29.22
N ALA A 11 -14.62 -7.57 -29.21
CA ALA A 11 -13.84 -7.45 -28.00
C ALA A 11 -13.82 -5.95 -27.61
N THR A 12 -14.87 -5.51 -26.92
CA THR A 12 -14.89 -4.17 -26.31
C THR A 12 -14.71 -4.32 -24.81
N LEU A 13 -13.53 -4.80 -24.41
CA LEU A 13 -13.06 -4.72 -23.02
C LEU A 13 -12.36 -3.36 -22.85
N LEU A 14 -13.12 -2.26 -22.88
CA LEU A 14 -12.60 -0.91 -22.72
C LEU A 14 -13.55 -0.05 -21.89
N LEU A 15 -13.58 -0.37 -20.60
CA LEU A 15 -13.73 0.63 -19.55
C LEU A 15 -12.58 0.43 -18.56
N MET A 16 -11.36 0.57 -19.08
CA MET A 16 -10.26 1.09 -18.27
C MET A 16 -10.62 2.55 -17.97
N GLY A 17 -11.48 2.73 -16.96
CA GLY A 17 -11.57 4.00 -16.28
C GLY A 17 -10.17 4.31 -15.78
N THR A 18 -9.61 5.40 -16.29
CA THR A 18 -8.41 6.02 -15.76
C THR A 18 -8.69 6.39 -14.30
N ILE A 19 -8.41 5.46 -13.38
CA ILE A 19 -8.31 5.79 -11.97
C ILE A 19 -7.10 6.70 -11.89
N SER A 20 -7.34 8.00 -11.68
CA SER A 20 -6.30 8.94 -11.30
C SER A 20 -5.36 8.27 -10.33
N LYS A 21 -4.06 8.34 -10.62
CA LYS A 21 -2.95 7.76 -9.87
C LYS A 21 -2.77 8.48 -8.52
N ALA A 22 -3.79 8.37 -7.68
CA ALA A 22 -3.94 8.88 -6.32
C ALA A 22 -5.06 8.05 -5.67
N GLY A 23 -4.74 7.25 -4.65
CA GLY A 23 -5.76 6.80 -3.69
C GLY A 23 -6.09 5.31 -3.62
N ILE A 24 -5.11 4.44 -3.37
CA ILE A 24 -5.40 3.21 -2.62
C ILE A 24 -4.42 3.13 -1.46
N CYS A 25 -4.93 3.31 -0.25
CA CYS A 25 -4.21 2.96 0.95
C CYS A 25 -4.14 1.45 1.07
N GLN A 26 -3.01 0.85 0.71
CA GLN A 26 -2.74 -0.57 0.88
C GLN A 26 -2.28 -0.80 2.34
N SER A 27 -3.19 -0.60 3.29
CA SER A 27 -2.81 -0.43 4.70
C SER A 27 -2.10 -1.64 5.31
N TYR A 28 -2.39 -2.84 4.81
CA TYR A 28 -1.75 -4.08 5.28
C TYR A 28 -0.33 -4.21 4.70
N GLU A 29 -0.17 -4.03 3.38
CA GLU A 29 1.12 -4.06 2.69
C GLU A 29 2.03 -2.94 3.18
N ALA A 30 1.48 -1.74 3.41
CA ALA A 30 2.20 -0.64 4.01
C ALA A 30 2.62 -0.95 5.46
N ALA A 31 1.78 -1.60 6.27
CA ALA A 31 2.16 -2.04 7.62
C ALA A 31 3.30 -3.07 7.59
N TYR A 32 3.24 -4.02 6.66
CA TYR A 32 4.30 -5.01 6.44
C TYR A 32 5.62 -4.34 6.05
N ASN A 33 5.61 -3.45 5.06
CA ASN A 33 6.83 -2.78 4.61
C ASN A 33 7.40 -1.82 5.67
N VAL A 34 6.56 -1.14 6.46
CA VAL A 34 7.06 -0.37 7.62
C VAL A 34 7.78 -1.29 8.61
N ASP A 35 7.26 -2.47 8.88
CA ASP A 35 7.91 -3.44 9.77
C ASP A 35 9.26 -3.93 9.21
N VAL A 36 9.30 -4.28 7.93
CA VAL A 36 10.52 -4.67 7.23
C VAL A 36 11.58 -3.57 7.31
N TYR A 37 11.23 -2.33 6.90
CA TYR A 37 12.19 -1.22 6.89
C TYR A 37 12.71 -0.88 8.27
N VAL A 38 11.85 -0.84 9.28
CA VAL A 38 12.28 -0.61 10.67
C VAL A 38 13.15 -1.78 11.16
N GLY A 39 12.81 -3.02 10.82
CA GLY A 39 13.61 -4.21 11.14
C GLY A 39 14.99 -4.22 10.47
N GLU A 40 15.11 -3.60 9.29
CA GLU A 40 16.37 -3.37 8.58
C GLU A 40 17.19 -2.19 9.15
N GLY A 41 16.69 -1.53 10.20
CA GLY A 41 17.36 -0.44 10.90
C GLY A 41 17.03 0.96 10.37
N MET A 42 16.04 1.09 9.48
CA MET A 42 15.54 2.38 9.05
C MET A 42 14.78 3.07 10.19
N ASP A 43 14.93 4.38 10.34
CA ASP A 43 14.10 5.12 11.28
C ASP A 43 12.64 5.18 10.77
N LEU A 44 11.70 5.33 11.70
CA LEU A 44 10.26 5.29 11.39
C LEU A 44 9.83 6.37 10.37
N GLN A 45 10.45 7.56 10.37
CA GLN A 45 10.08 8.61 9.42
C GLN A 45 10.53 8.27 8.00
N SER A 46 11.73 7.72 7.87
CA SER A 46 12.24 7.22 6.58
C SER A 46 11.39 6.05 6.08
N ALA A 47 11.00 5.11 6.94
CA ALA A 47 10.14 3.98 6.56
C ALA A 47 8.76 4.45 6.07
N ILE A 48 8.16 5.43 6.75
CA ILE A 48 6.88 6.04 6.32
C ILE A 48 7.02 6.73 4.97
N ARG A 49 8.17 7.37 4.70
CA ARG A 49 8.43 8.00 3.40
C ARG A 49 8.52 6.97 2.29
N SER A 50 9.26 5.89 2.50
CA SER A 50 9.42 4.81 1.52
C SER A 50 8.09 4.19 1.11
N ILE A 51 7.17 3.92 2.04
CA ILE A 51 5.85 3.37 1.67
C ILE A 51 4.96 4.35 0.88
N VAL A 52 5.25 5.65 0.92
CA VAL A 52 4.57 6.66 0.08
C VAL A 52 5.24 6.72 -1.30
N GLU A 53 6.56 6.72 -1.35
CA GLU A 53 7.34 6.71 -2.60
C GLU A 53 7.10 5.44 -3.43
N GLU A 54 6.88 4.32 -2.76
CA GLU A 54 6.58 3.00 -3.36
C GLU A 54 5.08 2.77 -3.59
N GLU A 55 4.25 3.80 -3.41
CA GLU A 55 2.82 3.79 -3.73
C GLU A 55 1.97 2.79 -2.92
N TYR A 56 2.46 2.30 -1.76
CA TYR A 56 1.63 1.54 -0.80
C TYR A 56 0.69 2.46 0.00
N SER A 57 1.04 3.73 0.14
CA SER A 57 0.28 4.75 0.86
C SER A 57 0.07 5.97 -0.02
N ASP A 58 -1.12 6.57 0.07
CA ASP A 58 -1.41 7.87 -0.56
C ASP A 58 -0.88 9.07 0.25
N GLY A 59 -0.14 8.81 1.34
CA GLY A 59 0.40 9.82 2.25
C GLY A 59 -0.64 10.51 3.14
N SER A 60 -1.93 10.16 3.02
CA SER A 60 -2.98 10.78 3.81
C SER A 60 -2.93 10.35 5.28
N GLU A 61 -3.38 11.24 6.17
CA GLU A 61 -3.54 10.90 7.59
C GLU A 61 -4.50 9.71 7.77
N GLN A 62 -5.50 9.60 6.90
CA GLN A 62 -6.48 8.51 6.93
C GLN A 62 -5.82 7.16 6.60
N CYS A 63 -4.91 7.13 5.62
CA CYS A 63 -4.14 5.94 5.33
C CYS A 63 -3.23 5.57 6.49
N TRP A 64 -2.53 6.55 7.06
CA TRP A 64 -1.68 6.31 8.23
C TRP A 64 -2.44 5.79 9.45
N LYS A 65 -3.67 6.27 9.68
CA LYS A 65 -4.56 5.71 10.71
C LYS A 65 -4.87 4.23 10.47
N SER A 66 -5.11 3.86 9.21
CA SER A 66 -5.40 2.47 8.83
C SER A 66 -4.18 1.57 9.00
N ILE A 67 -2.99 2.00 8.57
CA ILE A 67 -1.71 1.30 8.78
C ILE A 67 -1.46 1.03 10.26
N LYS A 68 -1.55 2.08 11.10
CA LYS A 68 -1.45 1.95 12.56
C LYS A 68 -2.46 0.96 13.14
N LYS A 69 -3.68 0.92 12.58
CA LYS A 69 -4.73 -0.01 13.02
C LYS A 69 -4.38 -1.46 12.66
N GLU A 70 -3.73 -1.72 11.53
CA GLU A 70 -3.22 -3.07 11.20
C GLU A 70 -2.11 -3.48 12.18
N ILE A 71 -1.09 -2.62 12.34
CA ILE A 71 0.06 -2.86 13.25
C ILE A 71 -0.40 -3.13 14.68
N ARG A 72 -1.35 -2.34 15.18
CA ARG A 72 -1.86 -2.51 16.55
C ARG A 72 -2.69 -3.78 16.75
N ARG A 73 -3.39 -4.26 15.71
CA ARG A 73 -4.25 -5.44 15.80
C ARG A 73 -3.44 -6.74 15.85
N MET A 74 -2.27 -6.76 15.21
CA MET A 74 -1.42 -7.95 15.06
C MET A 74 0.05 -7.62 15.40
N PRO A 75 0.35 -7.26 16.66
CA PRO A 75 1.70 -6.87 17.08
C PRO A 75 2.76 -7.97 16.87
N GLU A 76 2.35 -9.23 16.83
CA GLU A 76 3.20 -10.39 16.54
C GLU A 76 3.57 -10.53 15.06
N ILE A 77 2.76 -9.97 14.16
CA ILE A 77 3.01 -9.95 12.71
C ILE A 77 3.87 -8.74 12.33
N PHE A 78 3.75 -7.64 13.08
CA PHE A 78 4.49 -6.40 12.86
C PHE A 78 5.29 -5.97 14.10
N PRO A 79 6.21 -6.82 14.60
CA PRO A 79 6.85 -6.61 15.90
C PRO A 79 7.73 -5.36 15.96
N GLU A 80 8.44 -5.03 14.89
CA GLU A 80 9.36 -3.90 14.85
C GLU A 80 8.61 -2.58 14.65
N ALA A 81 7.66 -2.55 13.73
CA ALA A 81 6.77 -1.41 13.56
C ALA A 81 5.95 -1.13 14.82
N TYR A 82 5.45 -2.18 15.50
CA TYR A 82 4.71 -2.03 16.74
C TYR A 82 5.59 -1.43 17.84
N LYS A 83 6.83 -1.92 18.01
CA LYS A 83 7.78 -1.35 18.98
C LYS A 83 8.07 0.11 18.66
N ALA A 84 8.39 0.43 17.41
CA ALA A 84 8.75 1.79 16.99
C ALA A 84 7.60 2.79 17.18
N ILE A 85 6.35 2.38 16.96
CA ILE A 85 5.18 3.28 17.06
C ILE A 85 4.64 3.37 18.48
N TYR A 86 4.57 2.25 19.22
CA TYR A 86 3.80 2.16 20.47
C TYR A 86 4.65 1.94 21.72
N LYS A 87 5.84 1.36 21.60
CA LYS A 87 6.68 1.09 22.76
C LYS A 87 7.64 2.26 22.96
N LYS A 88 7.24 3.20 23.83
CA LYS A 88 8.16 4.26 24.30
C LYS A 88 9.45 3.60 24.79
N MET A 89 10.60 3.95 24.19
CA MET A 89 11.87 3.76 24.87
C MET A 89 11.78 4.52 26.21
N PRO A 90 12.14 3.91 27.36
CA PRO A 90 12.27 4.66 28.60
C PRO A 90 13.24 5.83 28.36
N ARG A 91 12.83 7.04 28.74
CA ARG A 91 13.70 8.22 28.72
C ARG A 91 14.84 8.04 29.71
#